data_AF-A0AAU6S0Z9-F1
#
_entry.id   AF-A0AAU6S0Z9-F1
#
_cell.length_a   1.000
_cell.length_b   1.000
_cell.length_c   1.000
_cell.angle_alpha   90.00
_cell.angle_beta   90.00
_cell.angle_gamma   90.00
#
_symmetry.space_group_name_H-M   'P 1'
#
loop_
_entity.id
_entity.type
_entity.pdbx_description
1 polymer ?
#
loop_
_entity_poly.entity_id
_entity_poly.type
_entity_poly.pdbx_seq_one_letter_code
_entity_poly.pdbx_strand_id
1 'polypeptide(L)'
;MWAHYANNGTGFVIEIDEDKLSSHIDHKGLDDVAYQDEARSEIESSLQMAYQIGKPRHLMFLRQAAYYAAYFTKSSCWNYELERRLIVNDRDIENINGNMILYIPLDCISKIIAGPRIKPNFLQQGIELSKKYNIPFLQVNVGKTTSTPYLTNDSSETYIYDENEIVKAPFCCSSCKEPTINGDNEVCW
;
A
#
# COMPACT_ATOMS: atom_id res chain seq x y z
N MET A 1 1.41 -2.68 7.22
CA MET A 1 0.76 -1.34 7.32
C MET A 1 -0.54 -1.24 8.14
N TRP A 2 -1.32 -2.31 8.38
CA TRP A 2 -2.67 -2.22 8.98
C TRP A 2 -2.76 -1.57 10.38
N ALA A 3 -1.74 -1.73 11.22
CA ALA A 3 -1.78 -1.22 12.59
C ALA A 3 -1.70 0.31 12.66
N HIS A 4 -0.83 0.93 11.86
CA HIS A 4 -0.55 2.36 11.94
C HIS A 4 -1.49 3.22 11.09
N TYR A 5 -1.86 2.78 9.89
CA TYR A 5 -2.62 3.63 8.95
C TYR A 5 -4.12 3.34 8.93
N ALA A 6 -4.56 2.13 9.28
CA ALA A 6 -5.98 1.76 9.31
C ALA A 6 -6.59 1.84 10.72
N ASN A 7 -6.06 2.73 11.58
CA ASN A 7 -6.47 2.90 12.97
C ASN A 7 -6.60 1.55 13.69
N ASN A 8 -5.49 0.80 13.78
CA ASN A 8 -5.49 -0.52 14.40
C ASN A 8 -6.43 -1.53 13.71
N GLY A 9 -6.55 -1.48 12.37
CA GLY A 9 -7.41 -2.40 11.61
C GLY A 9 -8.90 -2.19 11.84
N THR A 10 -9.32 -0.98 12.19
CA THR A 10 -10.75 -0.60 12.29
C THR A 10 -11.26 0.12 11.04
N GLY A 11 -10.36 0.51 10.14
CA GLY A 11 -10.67 1.22 8.90
C GLY A 11 -10.63 0.33 7.65
N PHE A 12 -10.43 0.99 6.51
CA PHE A 12 -10.29 0.37 5.19
C PHE A 12 -8.90 0.65 4.60
N VAL A 13 -8.52 -0.21 3.67
CA VAL A 13 -7.39 -0.01 2.76
C VAL A 13 -7.94 -0.10 1.34
N ILE A 14 -7.40 0.73 0.46
CA ILE A 14 -7.74 0.73 -0.97
C ILE A 14 -6.48 0.28 -1.71
N GLU A 15 -6.63 -0.76 -2.53
CA GLU A 15 -5.60 -1.17 -3.48
C GLU A 15 -5.76 -0.36 -4.77
N ILE A 16 -4.65 0.15 -5.29
CA ILE A 16 -4.63 1.06 -6.43
C ILE A 16 -3.80 0.42 -7.54
N ASP A 17 -4.33 0.48 -8.76
CA ASP A 17 -3.66 0.14 -10.01
C ASP A 17 -2.74 1.31 -10.42
N GLU A 18 -1.43 1.12 -10.27
CA GLU A 18 -0.41 2.15 -10.49
C GLU A 18 -0.32 2.59 -11.95
N ASP A 19 -0.52 1.67 -12.89
CA ASP A 19 -0.47 1.97 -14.32
C ASP A 19 -1.62 2.90 -14.71
N LYS A 20 -2.82 2.61 -14.22
CA LYS A 20 -3.97 3.50 -14.41
C LYS A 20 -3.77 4.83 -13.70
N LEU A 21 -3.30 4.82 -12.45
CA LEU A 21 -3.06 6.06 -11.70
C LEU A 21 -2.09 6.99 -12.44
N SER A 22 -1.00 6.43 -12.95
CA SER A 22 0.03 7.15 -13.72
C SER A 22 -0.51 7.70 -15.04
N SER A 23 -1.54 7.08 -15.61
CA SER A 23 -2.22 7.60 -16.81
C SER A 23 -3.14 8.79 -16.53
N HIS A 24 -3.64 8.92 -15.29
CA HIS A 24 -4.56 9.99 -14.88
C HIS A 24 -3.86 11.17 -14.20
N ILE A 25 -2.73 10.94 -13.52
CA ILE A 25 -2.05 11.94 -12.70
C ILE A 25 -0.62 12.16 -13.20
N ASP A 26 -0.29 13.41 -13.50
CA ASP A 26 1.10 13.84 -13.76
C ASP A 26 1.88 13.93 -12.43
N HIS A 27 2.44 12.80 -12.02
CA HIS A 27 3.20 12.67 -10.79
C HIS A 27 4.71 12.92 -11.00
N LYS A 28 5.39 13.33 -9.92
CA LYS A 28 6.85 13.56 -9.89
C LYS A 28 7.65 12.33 -9.44
N GLY A 29 6.98 11.31 -8.94
CA GLY A 29 7.59 10.03 -8.61
C GLY A 29 6.57 9.10 -7.99
N LEU A 30 6.65 7.83 -8.35
CA LEU A 30 5.97 6.72 -7.69
C LEU A 30 7.04 5.65 -7.53
N ASP A 31 7.44 5.37 -6.29
CA ASP A 31 8.54 4.43 -6.02
C ASP A 31 8.52 3.89 -4.58
N ASP A 32 9.26 2.82 -4.37
CA ASP A 32 9.51 2.23 -3.06
C ASP A 32 10.40 3.13 -2.20
N VAL A 33 10.15 3.12 -0.90
CA VAL A 33 11.02 3.78 0.08
C VAL A 33 12.23 2.89 0.34
N ALA A 34 13.42 3.43 0.11
CA ALA A 34 14.67 2.79 0.49
C ALA A 34 14.93 2.96 2.00
N TYR A 35 15.19 1.85 2.67
CA TYR A 35 15.41 1.81 4.12
C TYR A 35 16.90 1.76 4.45
N GLN A 36 17.40 2.81 5.12
CA GLN A 36 18.82 2.98 5.42
C GLN A 36 19.01 3.93 6.61
N ASP A 37 20.08 3.76 7.38
CA ASP A 37 20.38 4.62 8.54
C ASP A 37 21.48 5.65 8.26
N GLU A 38 22.18 5.50 7.15
CA GLU A 38 23.24 6.40 6.73
C GLU A 38 22.86 7.13 5.44
N ALA A 39 23.55 8.25 5.19
CA ALA A 39 23.39 8.98 3.95
C ALA A 39 23.91 8.15 2.76
N ARG A 40 23.21 8.26 1.63
CA ARG A 40 23.61 7.62 0.38
C ARG A 40 24.94 8.17 -0.13
N SER A 41 25.90 7.29 -0.38
CA SER A 41 27.24 7.64 -0.87
C SER A 41 27.19 8.29 -2.27
N GLU A 42 26.14 8.05 -3.04
CA GLU A 42 25.90 8.65 -4.35
C GLU A 42 25.65 10.17 -4.26
N ILE A 43 25.16 10.67 -3.12
CA ILE A 43 24.95 12.11 -2.92
C ILE A 43 26.29 12.82 -2.80
N GLU A 44 27.24 12.24 -2.06
CA GLU A 44 28.56 12.82 -1.87
C GLU A 44 29.31 12.93 -3.19
N SER A 45 29.34 11.85 -3.98
CA SER A 45 29.97 11.86 -5.31
C SER A 45 29.29 12.86 -6.25
N SER A 46 27.96 12.95 -6.23
CA SER A 46 27.21 13.93 -7.01
C SER A 46 27.51 15.37 -6.60
N LEU A 47 27.69 15.62 -5.30
CA LEU A 47 28.05 16.93 -4.75
C LEU A 47 29.46 17.32 -5.19
N GLN A 48 30.44 16.42 -5.05
CA GLN A 48 31.82 16.65 -5.47
C GLN A 48 31.88 16.97 -6.97
N MET A 49 31.19 16.20 -7.82
CA MET A 49 31.12 16.48 -9.25
C MET A 49 30.47 17.83 -9.56
N ALA A 50 29.34 18.15 -8.91
CA ALA A 50 28.65 19.42 -9.12
C ALA A 50 29.52 20.61 -8.71
N TYR A 51 30.23 20.50 -7.59
CA TYR A 51 31.10 21.54 -7.07
C TYR A 51 32.38 21.73 -7.90
N GLN A 52 33.07 20.64 -8.24
CA GLN A 52 34.35 20.70 -8.95
C GLN A 52 34.19 20.99 -10.44
N ILE A 53 33.24 20.34 -11.12
CA ILE A 53 33.09 20.43 -12.58
C ILE A 53 32.23 21.64 -12.96
N GLY A 54 31.25 22.02 -12.13
CA GLY A 54 30.40 23.19 -12.34
C GLY A 54 29.46 23.10 -13.56
N LYS A 55 29.38 21.97 -14.27
CA LYS A 55 28.48 21.82 -15.41
C LYS A 55 27.03 21.62 -14.94
N PRO A 56 26.03 22.24 -15.61
CA PRO A 56 24.61 22.13 -15.24
C PRO A 56 24.10 20.69 -15.08
N ARG A 57 24.62 19.76 -15.88
CA ARG A 57 24.32 18.32 -15.80
C ARG A 57 24.59 17.73 -14.41
N HIS A 58 25.72 18.05 -13.80
CA HIS A 58 26.07 17.48 -12.49
C HIS A 58 25.20 18.07 -11.38
N LEU A 59 24.82 19.35 -11.50
CA LEU A 59 23.84 19.95 -10.62
C LEU A 59 22.46 19.29 -10.75
N MET A 60 22.06 18.90 -11.97
CA MET A 60 20.82 18.14 -12.21
C MET A 60 20.86 16.79 -11.49
N PHE A 61 21.96 16.04 -11.60
CA PHE A 61 22.12 14.76 -10.90
C PHE A 61 22.11 14.91 -9.38
N LEU A 62 22.81 15.92 -8.84
CA LEU A 62 22.78 16.22 -7.41
C LEU A 62 21.35 16.52 -6.93
N ARG A 63 20.59 17.33 -7.69
CA ARG A 63 19.19 17.63 -7.36
C ARG A 63 18.32 16.38 -7.36
N GLN A 64 18.49 15.50 -8.35
CA GLN A 64 17.75 14.24 -8.40
C GLN A 64 18.09 13.33 -7.21
N ALA A 65 19.37 13.22 -6.86
CA ALA A 65 19.82 12.43 -5.72
C ALA A 65 19.27 12.98 -4.39
N ALA A 66 19.33 14.30 -4.19
CA ALA A 66 18.78 14.95 -3.01
C ALA A 66 17.25 14.80 -2.92
N TYR A 67 16.54 14.93 -4.06
CA TYR A 67 15.10 14.71 -4.14
C TYR A 67 14.73 13.28 -3.73
N TYR A 68 15.39 12.28 -4.31
CA TYR A 68 15.13 10.89 -3.97
C TYR A 68 15.43 10.61 -2.49
N ALA A 69 16.54 11.14 -1.96
CA ALA A 69 16.87 10.99 -0.55
C ALA A 69 15.79 11.61 0.36
N ALA A 70 15.30 12.80 0.03
CA ALA A 70 14.30 13.48 0.85
C ALA A 70 12.95 12.73 0.88
N TYR A 71 12.50 12.22 -0.26
CA TYR A 71 11.14 11.67 -0.38
C TYR A 71 11.07 10.14 -0.38
N PHE A 72 12.12 9.42 -0.74
CA PHE A 72 12.11 7.95 -0.86
C PHE A 72 13.14 7.29 0.04
N THR A 73 13.53 7.92 1.14
CA THR A 73 14.33 7.24 2.17
C THR A 73 13.72 7.35 3.56
N LYS A 74 13.94 6.32 4.36
CA LYS A 74 13.49 6.22 5.76
C LYS A 74 14.49 5.37 6.55
N SER A 75 14.55 5.55 7.87
CA SER A 75 15.42 4.73 8.72
C SER A 75 15.06 3.26 8.64
N SER A 76 16.07 2.39 8.73
CA SER A 76 15.93 0.94 8.63
C SER A 76 14.98 0.34 9.67
N CYS A 77 14.83 0.99 10.83
CA CYS A 77 13.89 0.58 11.86
C CYS A 77 12.42 0.60 11.40
N TRP A 78 12.09 1.26 10.28
CA TRP A 78 10.76 1.30 9.67
C TRP A 78 10.59 0.35 8.48
N ASN A 79 11.56 -0.52 8.19
CA ASN A 79 11.55 -1.41 7.01
C ASN A 79 10.31 -2.33 6.96
N TYR A 80 9.72 -2.65 8.12
CA TYR A 80 8.50 -3.44 8.21
C TYR A 80 7.26 -2.75 7.61
N GLU A 81 7.31 -1.45 7.33
CA GLU A 81 6.20 -0.74 6.73
C GLU A 81 6.04 -1.07 5.24
N LEU A 82 7.13 -1.39 4.54
CA LEU A 82 7.17 -1.63 3.09
C LEU A 82 6.42 -0.50 2.36
N GLU A 83 6.80 0.74 2.68
CA GLU A 83 6.14 1.96 2.24
C GLU A 83 6.48 2.25 0.78
N ARG A 84 5.45 2.64 0.03
CA ARG A 84 5.56 3.11 -1.35
C ARG A 84 4.93 4.50 -1.43
N ARG A 85 5.59 5.44 -2.09
CA ARG A 85 5.21 6.86 -2.08
C ARG A 85 4.86 7.35 -3.47
N LEU A 86 3.77 8.10 -3.54
CA LEU A 86 3.39 8.92 -4.68
C LEU A 86 3.70 10.38 -4.34
N ILE A 87 4.40 11.07 -5.24
CA ILE A 87 4.67 12.51 -5.14
C ILE A 87 3.92 13.22 -6.26
N VAL A 88 3.01 14.10 -5.89
CA VAL A 88 2.19 14.91 -6.80
C VAL A 88 2.55 16.39 -6.67
N ASN A 89 2.04 17.23 -7.56
CA ASN A 89 2.20 18.68 -7.43
C ASN A 89 1.08 19.25 -6.56
N ASP A 90 1.33 20.40 -5.95
CA ASP A 90 0.31 21.14 -5.19
C ASP A 90 -0.92 21.49 -6.03
N ARG A 91 -0.77 21.66 -7.35
CA ARG A 91 -1.89 21.92 -8.28
C ARG A 91 -2.86 20.74 -8.43
N ASP A 92 -2.42 19.53 -8.08
CA ASP A 92 -3.20 18.30 -8.17
C ASP A 92 -3.91 18.00 -6.82
N ILE A 93 -3.70 18.85 -5.82
CA ILE A 93 -4.24 18.73 -4.46
C ILE A 93 -5.29 19.83 -4.23
N GLU A 94 -6.44 19.44 -3.70
CA GLU A 94 -7.43 20.39 -3.21
C GLU A 94 -7.31 20.57 -1.69
N ASN A 95 -7.33 21.82 -1.21
CA ASN A 95 -7.35 22.12 0.21
C ASN A 95 -8.80 22.29 0.69
N ILE A 96 -9.28 21.33 1.49
CA ILE A 96 -10.63 21.32 2.05
C ILE A 96 -10.53 21.43 3.56
N ASN A 97 -10.87 22.60 4.10
CA ASN A 97 -10.80 22.91 5.54
C ASN A 97 -9.44 22.60 6.18
N GLY A 98 -8.34 22.87 5.47
CA GLY A 98 -6.98 22.61 5.94
C GLY A 98 -6.45 21.20 5.61
N ASN A 99 -7.29 20.32 5.04
CA ASN A 99 -6.88 18.99 4.60
C ASN A 99 -6.46 19.03 3.14
N MET A 100 -5.29 18.47 2.86
CA MET A 100 -4.81 18.26 1.49
C MET A 100 -5.41 16.96 0.95
N ILE A 101 -6.30 17.09 -0.04
CA ILE A 101 -7.03 15.96 -0.63
C ILE A 101 -6.54 15.76 -2.06
N LEU A 102 -6.09 14.54 -2.35
CA LEU A 102 -5.84 14.07 -3.71
C LEU A 102 -7.05 13.24 -4.16
N TYR A 103 -7.68 13.64 -5.25
CA TYR A 103 -8.79 12.88 -5.83
C TYR A 103 -8.26 11.77 -6.74
N ILE A 104 -8.59 10.53 -6.38
CA ILE A 104 -8.20 9.34 -7.15
C ILE A 104 -9.40 8.86 -7.96
N PRO A 105 -9.27 8.71 -9.29
CA PRO A 105 -10.32 8.13 -10.13
C PRO A 105 -10.73 6.72 -9.70
N LEU A 106 -12.02 6.41 -9.78
CA LEU A 106 -12.56 5.12 -9.31
C LEU A 106 -12.04 3.92 -10.10
N ASP A 107 -11.71 4.10 -11.39
CA ASP A 107 -11.16 3.05 -12.25
C ASP A 107 -9.72 2.66 -11.87
N CYS A 108 -9.01 3.52 -11.13
CA CYS A 108 -7.71 3.21 -10.55
C CYS A 108 -7.82 2.30 -9.34
N ILE A 109 -9.00 2.14 -8.73
CA ILE A 109 -9.18 1.29 -7.55
C ILE A 109 -9.36 -0.15 -7.99
N SER A 110 -8.43 -1.02 -7.60
CA SER A 110 -8.49 -2.44 -7.92
C SER A 110 -9.24 -3.25 -6.85
N LYS A 111 -9.10 -2.92 -5.56
CA LYS A 111 -9.78 -3.62 -4.45
C LYS A 111 -10.05 -2.69 -3.26
N ILE A 112 -11.11 -2.99 -2.52
CA ILE A 112 -11.38 -2.41 -1.19
C ILE A 112 -11.17 -3.50 -0.14
N ILE A 113 -10.39 -3.23 0.89
CA ILE A 113 -10.00 -4.20 1.90
C ILE A 113 -10.36 -3.68 3.30
N ALA A 114 -11.15 -4.43 4.07
CA ALA A 114 -11.71 -4.01 5.35
C ALA A 114 -11.01 -4.61 6.57
N GLY A 115 -10.86 -3.74 7.59
CA GLY A 115 -10.42 -4.00 8.98
C GLY A 115 -10.82 -5.38 9.55
N PRO A 116 -9.96 -6.17 10.22
CA PRO A 116 -10.45 -7.28 11.05
C PRO A 116 -11.28 -6.79 12.24
N ARG A 117 -11.13 -5.52 12.63
CA ARG A 117 -11.84 -4.87 13.73
C ARG A 117 -12.78 -3.76 13.24
N ILE A 118 -13.17 -3.78 11.98
CA ILE A 118 -14.08 -2.79 11.43
C ILE A 118 -15.44 -2.86 12.13
N LYS A 119 -16.06 -1.70 12.37
CA LYS A 119 -17.41 -1.66 12.95
C LYS A 119 -18.44 -2.11 11.89
N PRO A 120 -19.54 -2.79 12.28
CA PRO A 120 -20.53 -3.31 11.33
C PRO A 120 -21.14 -2.25 10.40
N ASN A 121 -21.33 -1.03 10.90
CA ASN A 121 -21.88 0.08 10.10
C ASN A 121 -20.93 0.48 8.95
N PHE A 122 -19.63 0.58 9.22
CA PHE A 122 -18.64 0.89 8.20
C PHE A 122 -18.49 -0.28 7.22
N LEU A 123 -18.43 -1.51 7.73
CA LEU A 123 -18.38 -2.72 6.89
C LEU A 123 -19.49 -2.71 5.83
N GLN A 124 -20.72 -2.43 6.25
CA GLN A 124 -21.86 -2.34 5.34
C GLN A 124 -21.68 -1.24 4.27
N GLN A 125 -21.19 -0.07 4.66
CA GLN A 125 -20.90 1.02 3.71
C GLN A 125 -19.84 0.61 2.68
N GLY A 126 -18.81 -0.12 3.11
CA GLY A 126 -17.78 -0.66 2.21
C GLY A 126 -18.35 -1.63 1.18
N ILE A 127 -19.23 -2.54 1.61
CA ILE A 127 -19.93 -3.49 0.74
C ILE A 127 -20.85 -2.76 -0.25
N GLU A 128 -21.56 -1.72 0.21
CA GLU A 128 -22.42 -0.90 -0.66
C GLU A 128 -21.61 -0.17 -1.74
N LEU A 129 -20.45 0.41 -1.39
CA LEU A 129 -19.55 1.05 -2.34
C LEU A 129 -18.98 0.06 -3.36
N SER A 130 -18.56 -1.11 -2.88
CA SER A 130 -18.07 -2.20 -3.72
C SER A 130 -19.12 -2.60 -4.77
N LYS A 131 -20.37 -2.85 -4.35
CA LYS A 131 -21.46 -3.21 -5.26
C LYS A 131 -21.82 -2.09 -6.22
N LYS A 132 -21.82 -0.84 -5.74
CA LYS A 132 -22.16 0.33 -6.55
C LYS A 132 -21.18 0.54 -7.71
N TYR A 133 -19.89 0.34 -7.46
CA TYR A 133 -18.83 0.60 -8.44
C TYR A 133 -18.21 -0.66 -9.03
N ASN A 134 -18.76 -1.84 -8.71
CA ASN A 134 -18.26 -3.14 -9.14
C ASN A 134 -16.76 -3.34 -8.81
N ILE A 135 -16.35 -2.93 -7.60
CA ILE A 135 -14.98 -3.06 -7.10
C ILE A 135 -14.91 -4.26 -6.16
N PRO A 136 -13.96 -5.20 -6.33
CA PRO A 136 -13.77 -6.31 -5.42
C PRO A 136 -13.64 -5.87 -3.95
N PHE A 137 -14.38 -6.54 -3.07
CA PHE A 137 -14.33 -6.32 -1.62
C PHE A 137 -13.71 -7.53 -0.91
N LEU A 138 -12.78 -7.24 -0.01
CA LEU A 138 -12.13 -8.24 0.84
C LEU A 138 -12.19 -7.80 2.29
N GLN A 139 -12.30 -8.76 3.20
CA GLN A 139 -12.20 -8.54 4.64
C GLN A 139 -10.99 -9.29 5.18
N VAL A 140 -10.15 -8.61 5.96
CA VAL A 140 -9.04 -9.26 6.66
C VAL A 140 -9.58 -9.99 7.89
N ASN A 141 -9.14 -11.23 8.05
CA ASN A 141 -9.38 -12.06 9.22
C ASN A 141 -8.05 -12.46 9.85
N VAL A 142 -8.04 -12.57 11.18
CA VAL A 142 -6.88 -13.05 11.92
C VAL A 142 -7.05 -14.56 12.11
N GLY A 143 -6.02 -15.33 11.74
CA GLY A 143 -5.98 -16.77 11.96
C GLY A 143 -6.12 -17.11 13.45
N LYS A 144 -6.78 -18.23 13.74
CA LYS A 144 -6.82 -18.76 15.11
C LYS A 144 -5.58 -19.59 15.39
N THR A 145 -5.08 -20.28 14.36
CA THR A 145 -3.93 -21.19 14.47
C THR A 145 -2.64 -20.56 13.99
N THR A 146 -2.75 -19.62 13.05
CA THR A 146 -1.60 -18.91 12.49
C THR A 146 -1.67 -17.41 12.81
N SER A 147 -0.52 -16.80 13.03
CA SER A 147 -0.43 -15.34 13.20
C SER A 147 -0.57 -14.58 11.88
N THR A 148 -0.51 -15.29 10.75
CA THR A 148 -0.64 -14.73 9.41
C THR A 148 -2.12 -14.43 9.11
N PRO A 149 -2.49 -13.17 8.83
CA PRO A 149 -3.85 -12.85 8.46
C PRO A 149 -4.20 -13.42 7.08
N TYR A 150 -5.48 -13.70 6.86
CA TYR A 150 -6.03 -14.12 5.57
C TYR A 150 -7.21 -13.23 5.19
N LEU A 151 -7.63 -13.28 3.94
CA LEU A 151 -8.68 -12.43 3.39
C LEU A 151 -9.89 -13.27 2.99
N THR A 152 -11.09 -12.73 3.12
CA THR A 152 -12.33 -13.35 2.61
C THR A 152 -13.13 -12.36 1.78
N ASN A 153 -13.77 -12.84 0.71
CA ASN A 153 -14.71 -12.06 -0.07
C ASN A 153 -16.18 -12.24 0.38
N ASP A 154 -17.10 -11.53 -0.26
CA ASP A 154 -18.55 -11.63 -0.02
C ASP A 154 -19.11 -13.06 -0.24
N SER A 155 -18.47 -13.85 -1.10
CA SER A 155 -18.81 -15.25 -1.39
C SER A 155 -18.21 -16.23 -0.37
N SER A 156 -17.55 -15.75 0.68
CA SER A 156 -16.83 -16.54 1.68
C SER A 156 -15.68 -17.39 1.11
N GLU A 157 -15.10 -16.97 -0.02
CA GLU A 157 -13.87 -17.54 -0.56
C GLU A 157 -12.66 -16.93 0.13
N THR A 158 -11.65 -17.76 0.41
CA THR A 158 -10.44 -17.39 1.13
C THR A 158 -9.32 -17.00 0.18
N TYR A 159 -8.58 -15.94 0.52
CA TYR A 159 -7.42 -15.44 -0.19
C TYR A 159 -6.23 -15.25 0.75
N ILE A 160 -5.04 -15.37 0.20
CA ILE A 160 -3.75 -15.16 0.88
C ILE A 160 -2.90 -14.18 0.07
N TYR A 161 -1.94 -13.54 0.73
CA TYR A 161 -0.96 -12.68 0.07
C TYR A 161 0.30 -13.49 -0.22
N ASP A 162 0.63 -13.69 -1.50
CA ASP A 162 1.79 -14.45 -1.99
C ASP A 162 2.94 -13.51 -2.37
N GLU A 163 3.32 -12.64 -1.43
CA GLU A 163 4.39 -11.63 -1.52
C GLU A 163 4.23 -10.52 -2.59
N ASN A 164 3.57 -10.82 -3.71
CA ASN A 164 3.33 -9.92 -4.84
C ASN A 164 1.86 -9.58 -5.03
N GLU A 165 0.97 -10.56 -4.84
CA GLU A 165 -0.45 -10.40 -5.12
C GLU A 165 -1.35 -11.17 -4.16
N ILE A 166 -2.63 -10.81 -4.16
CA ILE A 166 -3.67 -11.50 -3.40
C ILE A 166 -4.23 -12.61 -4.27
N VAL A 167 -3.95 -13.87 -3.91
CA VAL A 167 -4.36 -15.07 -4.64
C VAL A 167 -5.35 -15.89 -3.84
N LYS A 168 -6.17 -16.68 -4.54
CA LYS A 168 -7.13 -17.60 -3.89
C LYS A 168 -6.37 -18.70 -3.15
N ALA A 169 -6.75 -18.95 -1.90
CA ALA A 169 -6.13 -20.02 -1.11
C ALA A 169 -6.43 -21.39 -1.74
N PRO A 170 -5.42 -22.25 -1.90
CA PRO A 170 -5.61 -23.57 -2.52
C PRO A 170 -6.48 -24.49 -1.65
N PHE A 171 -6.34 -24.38 -0.33
CA PHE A 171 -7.09 -25.15 0.66
C PHE A 171 -7.53 -24.24 1.80
N CYS A 172 -8.74 -24.47 2.30
CA CYS A 172 -9.28 -23.74 3.45
C CYS A 172 -10.14 -24.66 4.30
N CYS A 173 -10.21 -24.37 5.61
CA CYS A 173 -11.11 -25.06 6.50
C CYS A 173 -12.57 -24.83 6.07
N SER A 174 -13.37 -25.89 6.07
CA SER A 174 -14.79 -25.83 5.72
C SER A 174 -15.60 -24.93 6.67
N SER A 175 -15.23 -24.89 7.96
CA SER A 175 -15.93 -24.20 9.04
C SER A 175 -15.43 -22.75 9.23
N CYS A 176 -14.16 -22.55 9.58
CA CYS A 176 -13.63 -21.21 9.89
C CYS A 176 -13.02 -20.47 8.70
N LYS A 177 -12.93 -21.11 7.52
CA LYS A 177 -12.32 -20.56 6.28
C LYS A 177 -10.84 -20.20 6.38
N GLU A 178 -10.17 -20.53 7.48
CA GLU A 178 -8.72 -20.35 7.63
C GLU A 178 -7.98 -21.21 6.58
N PRO A 179 -6.96 -20.66 5.88
CA PRO A 179 -6.19 -21.40 4.89
C PRO A 179 -5.39 -22.53 5.53
N THR A 180 -5.31 -23.69 4.88
CA THR A 180 -4.58 -24.87 5.38
C THR A 180 -3.43 -25.28 4.46
N ILE A 181 -2.36 -25.84 5.03
CA ILE A 181 -1.13 -26.16 4.30
C ILE A 181 -1.26 -27.50 3.54
N ASN A 182 -1.98 -28.48 4.11
CA ASN A 182 -1.97 -29.86 3.62
C ASN A 182 -3.32 -30.37 3.07
N GLY A 183 -4.34 -29.51 2.92
CA GLY A 183 -5.67 -29.97 2.48
C GLY A 183 -6.43 -30.82 3.52
N ASP A 184 -5.85 -31.02 4.70
CA ASP A 184 -6.56 -31.59 5.84
C ASP A 184 -7.70 -30.63 6.22
N ASN A 185 -8.93 -31.11 6.04
CA ASN A 185 -10.16 -30.39 6.40
C ASN A 185 -10.33 -30.17 7.91
N GLU A 186 -9.38 -30.65 8.71
CA GLU A 186 -9.35 -30.47 10.16
C GLU A 186 -8.51 -29.27 10.54
N VAL A 187 -9.13 -28.08 10.52
CA VAL A 187 -8.72 -27.04 11.48
C VAL A 187 -9.94 -26.40 12.11
N CYS A 188 -10.34 -26.92 13.26
CA CYS A 188 -11.20 -26.25 14.23
C CYS A 188 -10.80 -26.69 15.64
N TRP A 189 -10.17 -25.77 16.38
CA TRP A 189 -10.37 -25.59 17.82
C TRP A 189 -10.62 -24.09 18.05
#